data_AF-A0AAF0TQX6-F1
#
_entry.id   AF-A0AAF0TQX6-F1
#
_cell.length_a   1.000
_cell.length_b   1.000
_cell.length_c   1.000
_cell.angle_alpha   90.00
_cell.angle_beta   90.00
_cell.angle_gamma   90.00
#
_symmetry.space_group_name_H-M   'P 1'
#
loop_
_entity.id
_entity.type
_entity.pdbx_description
1 polymer ?
#
loop_
_entity_poly.entity_id
_entity_poly.type
_entity_poly.pdbx_seq_one_letter_code
_entity_poly.pdbx_strand_id
1 'polypeptide(L)'
;MYCTREVMPNATELSETGVSFAKGSDITSLLDIKFESSGLMTIPCLTIERDTETLLRNVIAYEKQSSDVQLSKYFSHYAVFMDNLIDSEKDVNLLRQEGIIVNLMGDDKDVASLFNKIGNAVTLYPDFYYNEEFKQAIEYSEKPWNTMKANLKHNYFSSSWVGASIVAAIILLILTTIQTILAFTGSVK
;
A
#
# COMPACT_ATOMS: atom_id res chain seq x y z
N MET A 1 -26.73 0.92 12.44
CA MET A 1 -25.61 1.25 13.36
C MET A 1 -24.95 -0.09 13.65
N TYR A 2 -23.79 -0.48 13.14
CA TYR A 2 -22.51 0.15 12.76
C TYR A 2 -22.05 -0.55 11.44
N CYS A 3 -21.08 -0.11 10.62
CA CYS A 3 -19.73 0.37 10.89
C CYS A 3 -19.34 1.46 9.89
N THR A 4 -18.54 2.39 10.38
CA THR A 4 -17.64 3.23 9.58
C THR A 4 -16.95 2.38 8.53
N ARG A 5 -17.10 2.77 7.27
CA ARG A 5 -16.44 2.20 6.10
C ARG A 5 -14.94 2.42 6.31
N GLU A 6 -14.21 1.40 6.74
CA GLU A 6 -12.75 1.46 6.72
C GLU A 6 -12.34 1.50 5.25
N VAL A 7 -11.80 2.65 4.84
CA VAL A 7 -11.28 2.87 3.49
C VAL A 7 -9.79 2.56 3.58
N MET A 8 -9.33 1.63 2.75
CA MET A 8 -7.89 1.35 2.65
C MET A 8 -7.21 2.57 2.03
N PRO A 9 -6.09 3.05 2.61
CA PRO A 9 -5.31 4.11 2.00
C PRO A 9 -4.84 3.72 0.58
N ASN A 10 -4.67 4.69 -0.30
CA ASN A 10 -4.16 4.43 -1.65
C ASN A 10 -2.68 4.03 -1.64
N ALA A 11 -2.13 3.61 -2.78
CA ALA A 11 -0.76 3.12 -2.87
C ALA A 11 0.28 4.13 -2.36
N THR A 12 0.09 5.42 -2.67
CA THR A 12 0.99 6.49 -2.22
C THR A 12 0.95 6.63 -0.70
N GLU A 13 -0.25 6.71 -0.11
CA GLU A 13 -0.43 6.82 1.35
C GLU A 13 0.10 5.58 2.09
N LEU A 14 -0.16 4.39 1.57
CA LEU A 14 0.40 3.14 2.10
C LEU A 14 1.93 3.19 2.08
N SER A 15 2.53 3.65 0.97
CA SER A 15 3.98 3.81 0.86
C SER A 15 4.55 4.79 1.88
N GLU A 16 3.86 5.89 2.16
CA GLU A 16 4.27 6.89 3.17
C GLU A 16 4.26 6.33 4.60
N THR A 17 3.37 5.37 4.88
CA THR A 17 3.32 4.65 6.16
C THR A 17 4.30 3.47 6.27
N GLY A 18 5.09 3.23 5.22
CA GLY A 18 6.14 2.21 5.19
C GLY A 18 5.75 0.87 4.58
N VAL A 19 4.57 0.79 3.95
CA VAL A 19 4.25 -0.35 3.08
C VAL A 19 5.17 -0.30 1.86
N SER A 20 5.71 -1.45 1.50
CA SER A 20 6.50 -1.63 0.29
C SER A 20 5.71 -2.44 -0.72
N PHE A 21 5.87 -2.12 -2.00
CA PHE A 21 5.21 -2.82 -3.09
C PHE A 21 6.23 -3.61 -3.87
N ALA A 22 5.85 -4.80 -4.33
CA ALA A 22 6.67 -5.58 -5.25
C ALA A 22 5.82 -6.35 -6.24
N LYS A 23 6.37 -6.52 -7.44
CA LYS A 23 5.80 -7.43 -8.44
C LYS A 23 5.76 -8.87 -7.89
N GLY A 24 4.58 -9.48 -7.95
CA GLY A 24 4.34 -10.89 -7.64
C GLY A 24 4.93 -11.85 -8.70
N SER A 25 4.86 -13.14 -8.43
CA SER A 25 5.37 -14.18 -9.34
C SER A 25 4.59 -14.22 -10.66
N ASP A 26 5.28 -14.37 -11.80
CA ASP A 26 4.66 -14.49 -13.13
C ASP A 26 3.91 -15.82 -13.33
N ILE A 27 4.02 -16.76 -12.39
CA ILE A 27 3.41 -18.10 -12.45
C ILE A 27 2.04 -18.12 -11.74
N THR A 28 1.69 -17.07 -11.00
CA THR A 28 0.46 -17.03 -10.20
C THR A 28 -0.69 -16.35 -10.94
N SER A 29 -1.92 -16.59 -10.47
CA SER A 29 -3.13 -15.93 -10.99
C SER A 29 -3.01 -14.41 -10.86
N LEU A 30 -3.62 -13.64 -11.77
CA LEU A 30 -3.76 -12.18 -11.65
C LEU A 30 -4.37 -11.74 -10.30
N LEU A 31 -5.14 -12.65 -9.69
CA LEU A 31 -5.85 -12.45 -8.44
C LEU A 31 -5.00 -12.74 -7.19
N ASP A 32 -3.73 -13.16 -7.33
CA ASP A 32 -2.88 -13.59 -6.22
C ASP A 32 -2.18 -12.41 -5.52
N ILE A 33 -2.98 -11.48 -4.99
CA ILE A 33 -2.49 -10.36 -4.18
C ILE A 33 -2.23 -10.86 -2.76
N LYS A 34 -1.09 -10.48 -2.18
CA LYS A 34 -0.72 -10.86 -0.81
C LYS A 34 -0.16 -9.68 -0.05
N PHE A 35 -0.42 -9.69 1.25
CA PHE A 35 0.21 -8.80 2.20
C PHE A 35 0.98 -9.62 3.23
N GLU A 36 2.25 -9.27 3.44
CA GLU A 36 3.09 -9.87 4.45
C GLU A 36 3.12 -9.02 5.72
N SER A 37 3.28 -9.66 6.87
CA SER A 37 3.42 -8.96 8.16
C SER A 37 4.62 -8.02 8.24
N SER A 38 5.58 -8.14 7.32
CA SER A 38 6.72 -7.24 7.13
C SER A 38 6.30 -5.85 6.62
N GLY A 39 5.11 -5.72 6.06
CA GLY A 39 4.64 -4.54 5.31
C GLY A 39 4.91 -4.63 3.81
N LEU A 40 5.16 -5.82 3.27
CA LEU A 40 5.33 -6.04 1.84
C LEU A 40 3.99 -6.45 1.21
N MET A 41 3.50 -5.65 0.25
CA MET A 41 2.37 -5.99 -0.60
C MET A 41 2.86 -6.47 -1.95
N THR A 42 2.60 -7.74 -2.27
CA THR A 42 2.95 -8.32 -3.57
C THR A 42 1.72 -8.37 -4.47
N ILE A 43 1.83 -7.81 -5.66
CA ILE A 43 0.73 -7.76 -6.64
C ILE A 43 1.22 -8.34 -7.96
N PRO A 44 0.52 -9.31 -8.57
CA PRO A 44 0.86 -9.81 -9.90
C PRO A 44 0.92 -8.69 -10.94
N CYS A 45 1.84 -8.82 -11.89
CA CYS A 45 2.01 -7.80 -12.93
C CYS A 45 0.76 -7.72 -13.82
N LEU A 46 0.27 -6.51 -14.04
CA LEU A 46 -0.85 -6.23 -14.91
C LEU A 46 -0.43 -5.30 -16.05
N THR A 47 -0.64 -5.77 -17.28
CA THR A 47 -0.49 -4.95 -18.49
C THR A 47 -1.81 -4.27 -18.80
N ILE A 48 -1.78 -2.93 -18.88
CA ILE A 48 -2.94 -2.10 -19.16
C ILE A 48 -2.86 -1.64 -20.62
N GLU A 49 -3.84 -2.07 -21.41
CA GLU A 49 -4.01 -1.73 -22.82
C GLU A 49 -5.39 -1.10 -23.05
N ARG A 50 -5.65 -0.64 -24.28
CA ARG A 50 -6.93 0.01 -24.63
C ARG A 50 -8.16 -0.85 -24.36
N ASP A 51 -8.03 -2.17 -24.47
CA ASP A 51 -9.16 -3.09 -24.30
C ASP A 51 -9.32 -3.59 -22.86
N THR A 52 -8.37 -3.31 -21.96
CA THR A 52 -8.37 -3.78 -20.57
C THR A 52 -9.63 -3.37 -19.83
N GLU A 53 -10.11 -2.13 -20.01
CA GLU A 53 -11.34 -1.65 -19.37
C GLU A 53 -12.54 -2.49 -19.82
N THR A 54 -12.69 -2.70 -21.13
CA THR A 54 -13.81 -3.47 -21.70
C THR A 54 -13.77 -4.92 -21.24
N LEU A 55 -12.59 -5.54 -21.23
CA LEU A 55 -12.42 -6.91 -20.75
C LEU A 55 -12.82 -7.06 -19.28
N LEU A 56 -12.30 -6.20 -18.40
CA LEU A 56 -12.65 -6.24 -16.98
C LEU A 56 -14.15 -6.02 -16.75
N ARG A 57 -14.76 -5.04 -17.44
CA ARG A 57 -16.21 -4.79 -17.33
C ARG A 57 -17.05 -5.97 -17.81
N ASN A 58 -16.66 -6.63 -18.90
CA ASN A 58 -17.37 -7.79 -19.41
C ASN A 58 -17.29 -8.98 -18.45
N VAL A 59 -16.13 -9.22 -17.84
CA VAL A 59 -15.96 -10.28 -16.84
C VAL A 59 -16.78 -9.98 -15.59
N ILE A 60 -16.75 -8.74 -15.09
CA ILE A 60 -17.58 -8.32 -13.94
C ILE A 60 -19.08 -8.44 -14.26
N ALA A 61 -19.50 -8.06 -15.47
CA ALA A 61 -20.90 -8.21 -15.90
C ALA A 61 -21.32 -9.68 -15.93
N TYR A 62 -20.44 -10.56 -16.40
CA TYR A 62 -20.64 -12.01 -16.38
C TYR A 62 -20.76 -12.54 -14.94
N GLU A 63 -19.87 -12.13 -14.02
CA GLU A 63 -19.95 -12.49 -12.59
C GLU A 63 -21.29 -12.06 -11.97
N LYS A 64 -21.79 -10.86 -12.32
CA LYS A 64 -23.05 -10.34 -11.79
C LYS A 64 -24.29 -11.03 -12.36
N GLN A 65 -24.26 -11.41 -13.63
CA GLN A 65 -25.41 -12.00 -14.32
C GLN A 65 -25.49 -13.52 -14.14
N SER A 66 -24.37 -14.17 -13.80
CA SER A 66 -24.37 -15.58 -13.48
C SER A 66 -25.30 -15.89 -12.31
N SER A 67 -26.21 -16.84 -12.52
CA SER A 67 -27.10 -17.37 -11.47
C SER A 67 -26.42 -18.43 -10.60
N ASP A 68 -25.16 -18.73 -10.90
CA ASP A 68 -24.37 -19.70 -10.15
C ASP A 68 -23.91 -19.10 -8.82
N VAL A 69 -24.52 -19.57 -7.73
CA VAL A 69 -24.18 -19.18 -6.35
C VAL A 69 -22.73 -19.53 -5.99
N GLN A 70 -22.09 -20.45 -6.74
CA GLN A 70 -20.68 -20.81 -6.54
C GLN A 70 -19.71 -19.91 -7.29
N LEU A 71 -20.18 -19.08 -8.25
CA LEU A 71 -19.32 -18.14 -8.94
C LEU A 71 -18.99 -16.99 -7.99
N SER A 72 -17.89 -17.15 -7.25
CA SER A 72 -17.36 -16.09 -6.40
C SER A 72 -16.93 -14.90 -7.26
N LYS A 73 -17.16 -13.71 -6.74
CA LYS A 73 -17.06 -12.43 -7.46
C LYS A 73 -15.62 -11.92 -7.48
N TYR A 74 -14.70 -12.79 -7.88
CA TYR A 74 -13.26 -12.57 -7.76
C TYR A 74 -12.79 -11.32 -8.52
N PHE A 75 -13.24 -11.13 -9.76
CA PHE A 75 -12.88 -9.96 -10.57
C PHE A 75 -13.56 -8.69 -10.08
N SER A 76 -14.78 -8.79 -9.57
CA SER A 76 -15.45 -7.68 -8.89
C SER A 76 -14.69 -7.26 -7.64
N HIS A 77 -14.26 -8.22 -6.80
CA HIS A 77 -13.44 -7.96 -5.62
C HIS A 77 -12.06 -7.41 -6.00
N TYR A 78 -11.46 -7.91 -7.08
CA TYR A 78 -10.20 -7.40 -7.61
C TYR A 78 -10.33 -5.96 -8.09
N ALA A 79 -11.39 -5.64 -8.84
CA ALA A 79 -11.63 -4.29 -9.31
C ALA A 79 -11.81 -3.31 -8.15
N VAL A 80 -12.52 -3.71 -7.09
CA VAL A 80 -12.66 -2.89 -5.88
C VAL A 80 -11.32 -2.73 -5.16
N PHE A 81 -10.51 -3.79 -5.05
CA PHE A 81 -9.19 -3.69 -4.43
C PHE A 81 -8.29 -2.70 -5.20
N MET A 82 -8.22 -2.83 -6.52
CA MET A 82 -7.42 -1.96 -7.38
C MET A 82 -7.93 -0.52 -7.41
N ASP A 83 -9.24 -0.30 -7.33
CA ASP A 83 -9.87 1.02 -7.20
C ASP A 83 -9.47 1.73 -5.90
N ASN A 84 -9.48 1.03 -4.76
CA ASN A 84 -9.00 1.62 -3.50
C ASN A 84 -7.49 1.88 -3.52
N LEU A 85 -6.73 0.99 -4.17
CA LEU A 85 -5.28 1.13 -4.25
C LEU A 85 -4.85 2.26 -5.20
N ILE A 86 -5.62 2.55 -6.25
CA ILE A 86 -5.28 3.49 -7.32
C ILE A 86 -6.33 4.60 -7.40
N ASP A 87 -6.11 5.68 -6.65
CA ASP A 87 -6.98 6.86 -6.71
C ASP A 87 -6.49 7.88 -7.76
N SER A 88 -5.16 7.98 -7.95
CA SER A 88 -4.51 9.02 -8.73
C SER A 88 -3.40 8.50 -9.65
N GLU A 89 -2.92 9.37 -10.55
CA GLU A 89 -1.75 9.09 -11.41
C GLU A 89 -0.46 8.82 -10.61
N LYS A 90 -0.36 9.32 -9.37
CA LYS A 90 0.79 9.05 -8.49
C LYS A 90 0.83 7.60 -8.05
N ASP A 91 -0.33 7.03 -7.75
CA ASP A 91 -0.47 5.63 -7.35
C ASP A 91 -0.10 4.70 -8.51
N VAL A 92 -0.58 5.03 -9.71
CA VAL A 92 -0.18 4.32 -10.94
C VAL A 92 1.32 4.44 -11.16
N ASN A 93 1.89 5.63 -11.01
CA ASN A 93 3.31 5.85 -11.22
C ASN A 93 4.16 5.02 -10.25
N LEU A 94 3.79 4.99 -8.97
CA LEU A 94 4.44 4.17 -7.95
C LEU A 94 4.40 2.69 -8.33
N LEU A 95 3.22 2.16 -8.66
CA LEU A 95 3.06 0.75 -9.02
C LEU A 95 3.78 0.39 -10.34
N ARG A 96 3.93 1.35 -11.26
CA ARG A 96 4.75 1.18 -12.47
C ARG A 96 6.24 1.11 -12.15
N GLN A 97 6.73 1.95 -11.24
CA GLN A 97 8.14 1.91 -10.82
C GLN A 97 8.51 0.55 -10.20
N GLU A 98 7.57 -0.06 -9.48
CA GLU A 98 7.72 -1.40 -8.91
C GLU A 98 7.43 -2.55 -9.89
N GLY A 99 7.15 -2.24 -11.16
CA GLY A 99 6.90 -3.22 -12.21
C GLY A 99 5.56 -3.97 -12.10
N ILE A 100 4.68 -3.51 -11.20
CA ILE A 100 3.33 -4.10 -11.01
C ILE A 100 2.42 -3.68 -12.15
N ILE A 101 2.49 -2.42 -12.60
CA ILE A 101 1.71 -1.94 -13.75
C ILE A 101 2.61 -1.74 -14.96
N VAL A 102 2.20 -2.28 -16.10
CA VAL A 102 2.76 -1.95 -17.41
C VAL A 102 1.72 -1.12 -18.16
N ASN A 103 1.93 0.19 -18.23
CA ASN A 103 1.01 1.11 -18.91
C ASN A 103 1.32 1.22 -20.40
N LEU A 104 0.44 0.67 -21.25
CA LEU A 104 0.48 0.80 -22.71
C LEU A 104 -0.60 1.76 -23.24
N MET A 105 -1.34 2.45 -22.36
CA MET A 105 -2.30 3.51 -22.74
C MET A 105 -1.63 4.87 -22.94
N GLY A 106 -0.48 5.10 -22.31
CA GLY A 106 0.38 6.27 -22.52
C GLY A 106 0.36 7.29 -21.37
N ASP A 107 -0.79 7.53 -20.75
CA ASP A 107 -0.94 8.42 -19.58
C ASP A 107 -1.33 7.62 -18.33
N ASP A 108 -0.69 7.90 -17.20
CA ASP A 108 -0.98 7.26 -15.91
C ASP A 108 -2.35 7.71 -15.38
N LYS A 109 -2.79 8.93 -15.75
CA LYS A 109 -4.11 9.44 -15.39
C LYS A 109 -5.24 8.63 -16.02
N ASP A 110 -5.04 8.13 -17.25
CA ASP A 110 -6.03 7.29 -17.92
C ASP A 110 -6.19 5.95 -17.22
N VAL A 111 -5.08 5.36 -16.73
CA VAL A 111 -5.09 4.12 -15.95
C VAL A 111 -5.81 4.33 -14.61
N ALA A 112 -5.52 5.43 -13.89
CA ALA A 112 -6.23 5.75 -12.66
C ALA A 112 -7.74 5.93 -12.92
N SER A 113 -8.09 6.67 -13.99
CA SER A 113 -9.48 6.86 -14.39
C SER A 113 -10.19 5.55 -14.72
N LEU A 114 -9.50 4.60 -15.37
CA LEU A 114 -10.03 3.28 -15.69
C LEU A 114 -10.46 2.56 -14.41
N PHE A 115 -9.58 2.40 -13.43
CA PHE A 115 -9.90 1.69 -12.18
C PHE A 115 -10.99 2.41 -11.39
N ASN A 116 -10.89 3.74 -11.23
CA ASN A 116 -11.90 4.57 -10.58
C ASN A 116 -13.30 4.41 -11.19
N LYS A 117 -13.40 4.29 -12.51
CA LYS A 117 -14.70 4.08 -13.18
C LYS A 117 -15.21 2.65 -13.07
N ILE A 118 -14.33 1.65 -12.89
CA ILE A 118 -14.75 0.27 -12.71
C ILE A 118 -15.21 0.06 -11.27
N GLY A 119 -14.44 0.48 -10.26
CA GLY A 119 -14.77 0.29 -8.86
C GLY A 119 -16.08 0.96 -8.44
N ASN A 120 -16.34 2.18 -8.92
CA ASN A 120 -17.62 2.87 -8.72
C ASN A 120 -18.85 2.10 -9.24
N ALA A 121 -18.67 1.19 -10.21
CA ALA A 121 -19.75 0.38 -10.77
C ALA A 121 -19.94 -0.96 -10.03
N VAL A 122 -19.13 -1.28 -9.02
CA VAL A 122 -19.16 -2.56 -8.29
C VAL A 122 -19.73 -2.37 -6.89
N THR A 123 -20.66 -3.25 -6.50
CA THR A 123 -21.19 -3.28 -5.13
C THR A 123 -20.26 -4.10 -4.24
N LEU A 124 -19.93 -3.58 -3.06
CA LEU A 124 -19.20 -4.33 -2.04
C LEU A 124 -20.06 -5.46 -1.47
N TYR A 125 -19.49 -6.66 -1.35
CA TYR A 125 -20.17 -7.82 -0.79
C TYR A 125 -19.56 -8.21 0.56
N PRO A 126 -20.34 -8.84 1.47
CA PRO A 126 -19.85 -9.22 2.81
C PRO A 126 -18.69 -10.23 2.79
N ASP A 127 -18.55 -10.98 1.70
CA ASP A 127 -17.57 -12.04 1.46
C ASP A 127 -16.42 -11.56 0.58
N PHE A 128 -15.88 -10.37 0.87
CA PHE A 128 -14.79 -9.77 0.11
C PHE A 128 -13.53 -10.65 0.10
N TYR A 129 -13.04 -10.98 -1.09
CA TYR A 129 -11.96 -11.96 -1.27
C TYR A 129 -10.64 -11.50 -0.65
N TYR A 130 -10.33 -10.21 -0.72
CA TYR A 130 -9.08 -9.62 -0.20
C TYR A 130 -9.24 -9.01 1.21
N ASN A 131 -10.21 -9.47 1.99
CA ASN A 131 -10.52 -8.89 3.30
C ASN A 131 -9.33 -8.97 4.27
N GLU A 132 -8.52 -10.01 4.16
CA GLU A 132 -7.36 -10.19 5.02
C GLU A 132 -6.24 -9.21 4.65
N GLU A 133 -5.90 -9.11 3.36
CA GLU A 133 -4.89 -8.18 2.84
C GLU A 133 -5.29 -6.73 3.13
N PHE A 134 -6.57 -6.40 2.95
CA PHE A 134 -7.14 -5.08 3.21
C PHE A 134 -6.99 -4.70 4.69
N LYS A 135 -7.35 -5.61 5.60
CA LYS A 135 -7.21 -5.38 7.05
C LYS A 135 -5.75 -5.25 7.47
N GLN A 136 -4.88 -6.11 6.97
CA GLN A 136 -3.47 -6.06 7.32
C GLN A 136 -2.81 -4.77 6.82
N ALA A 137 -3.16 -4.29 5.62
CA ALA A 137 -2.68 -3.01 5.11
C ALA A 137 -3.12 -1.84 5.99
N ILE A 138 -4.39 -1.80 6.38
CA ILE A 138 -4.93 -0.77 7.29
C ILE A 138 -4.22 -0.83 8.65
N GLU A 139 -4.21 -2.01 9.30
CA GLU A 139 -3.61 -2.17 10.62
C GLU A 139 -2.10 -1.84 10.61
N TYR A 140 -1.39 -2.15 9.52
CA TYR A 140 0.00 -1.79 9.37
C TYR A 140 0.19 -0.27 9.27
N SER A 141 -0.66 0.41 8.51
CA SER A 141 -0.61 1.86 8.28
C SER A 141 -0.97 2.68 9.53
N GLU A 142 -1.82 2.14 10.40
CA GLU A 142 -2.24 2.79 11.65
C GLU A 142 -1.18 2.72 12.76
N LYS A 143 -0.20 1.80 12.66
CA LYS A 143 0.84 1.62 13.69
C LYS A 143 1.83 2.80 13.68
N PRO A 144 1.88 3.62 14.74
CA PRO A 144 2.75 4.82 14.76
C PRO A 144 4.24 4.51 14.59
N TRP A 145 4.66 3.34 15.06
CA TRP A 145 6.04 2.86 14.90
C TRP A 145 6.42 2.66 13.43
N ASN A 146 5.50 2.19 12.59
CA ASN A 146 5.76 1.96 11.17
C ASN A 146 5.92 3.28 10.43
N THR A 147 4.99 4.22 10.66
CA THR A 147 5.06 5.58 10.13
C THR A 147 6.31 6.32 10.61
N MET A 148 6.69 6.16 11.88
CA MET A 148 7.92 6.75 12.41
C MET A 148 9.16 6.13 11.77
N LYS A 149 9.21 4.81 11.63
CA LYS A 149 10.32 4.09 10.97
C LYS A 149 10.45 4.46 9.49
N ALA A 150 9.34 4.60 8.78
CA ALA A 150 9.30 5.02 7.39
C ALA A 150 9.82 6.46 7.23
N ASN A 151 9.31 7.39 8.04
CA ASN A 151 9.76 8.78 8.06
C ASN A 151 11.25 8.90 8.43
N LEU A 152 11.70 8.14 9.43
CA LEU A 152 13.12 8.08 9.77
C LEU A 152 13.92 7.57 8.59
N LYS A 153 13.53 6.45 7.96
CA LYS A 153 14.27 5.91 6.81
C LYS A 153 14.35 6.92 5.67
N HIS A 154 13.23 7.54 5.33
CA HIS A 154 13.15 8.52 4.25
C HIS A 154 14.01 9.76 4.56
N ASN A 155 13.85 10.38 5.73
CA ASN A 155 14.54 11.64 6.05
C ASN A 155 16.01 11.46 6.46
N TYR A 156 16.35 10.32 7.08
CA TYR A 156 17.71 10.01 7.53
C TYR A 156 18.60 9.53 6.39
N PHE A 157 18.10 8.62 5.54
CA PHE A 157 18.91 8.03 4.47
C PHE A 157 18.85 8.81 3.15
N SER A 158 17.89 9.73 2.97
CA SER A 158 17.90 10.64 1.80
C SER A 158 18.99 11.71 1.88
N SER A 159 19.42 12.09 3.09
CA SER A 159 20.48 13.08 3.31
C SER A 159 21.52 12.58 4.28
N SER A 160 22.68 12.19 3.77
CA SER A 160 23.83 11.72 4.57
C SER A 160 24.23 12.71 5.68
N TRP A 161 23.99 14.02 5.47
CA TRP A 161 24.28 15.07 6.44
C TRP A 161 23.27 15.14 7.59
N VAL A 162 21.98 14.94 7.30
CA VAL A 162 20.93 14.88 8.34
C VAL A 162 21.15 13.64 9.21
N GLY A 163 21.55 12.53 8.61
CA GLY A 163 21.85 11.33 9.39
C GLY A 163 23.02 11.50 10.35
N ALA A 164 24.13 12.09 9.88
CA ALA A 164 25.31 12.35 10.70
C ALA A 164 25.02 13.28 11.89
N SER A 165 24.20 14.33 11.71
CA SER A 165 23.89 15.29 12.77
C SER A 165 23.07 14.69 13.91
N ILE A 166 22.11 13.81 13.58
CA ILE A 166 21.29 13.10 14.58
C ILE A 166 22.15 12.11 15.38
N VAL A 167 23.05 11.36 14.74
CA VAL A 167 23.99 10.46 15.43
C VAL A 167 24.87 11.25 16.40
N ALA A 168 25.41 12.39 15.97
CA ALA A 168 26.18 13.28 16.84
C ALA A 168 25.33 13.77 18.03
N ALA A 169 24.08 14.18 17.81
CA ALA A 169 23.17 14.60 18.88
C ALA A 169 22.87 13.48 19.89
N ILE A 170 22.68 12.24 19.44
CA ILE A 170 22.48 11.07 20.32
C ILE A 170 23.73 10.81 21.16
N ILE A 171 24.92 10.83 20.55
CA ILE A 171 26.18 10.67 21.27
C ILE A 171 26.34 11.78 22.33
N LEU A 172 26.03 13.03 21.97
CA LEU A 172 26.07 14.16 22.90
C LEU A 172 25.08 13.99 24.06
N LEU A 173 23.86 13.48 23.81
CA LEU A 173 22.88 13.17 24.85
C LEU A 173 23.36 12.07 25.80
N ILE A 174 23.99 11.02 25.28
CA ILE A 174 24.59 9.96 26.10
C ILE A 174 25.74 10.51 26.95
N LEU A 175 26.62 11.33 26.35
CA LEU A 175 27.74 11.93 27.07
C LEU A 175 27.25 12.89 28.18
N THR A 176 26.24 13.72 27.89
CA THR A 176 25.68 14.66 28.87
C THR A 176 24.96 13.95 30.02
N THR A 177 24.24 12.86 29.76
CA THR A 177 23.64 12.04 30.83
C THR A 177 24.71 11.42 31.73
N ILE A 178 25.77 10.84 31.16
CA ILE A 178 26.91 10.31 31.92
C ILE A 178 27.57 11.40 32.77
N GLN A 179 27.86 12.57 32.17
CA GLN A 179 28.44 13.71 32.88
C GLN A 179 27.56 14.16 34.05
N THR A 180 26.25 14.22 33.85
CA THR A 180 25.28 14.63 34.89
C THR A 180 25.27 13.66 36.07
N ILE A 181 25.29 12.34 35.80
CA ILE A 181 25.32 11.30 36.84
C ILE A 181 26.64 11.36 37.64
N LEU A 182 27.78 11.53 36.95
CA LEU A 182 29.08 11.64 37.59
C LEU A 182 29.20 12.91 38.45
N ALA A 183 28.67 14.05 37.96
CA ALA A 183 28.66 15.30 38.71
C ALA A 183 27.81 15.17 39.99
N PHE A 184 26.62 14.56 39.90
CA PHE A 184 25.75 14.37 41.05
C PHE A 184 26.34 13.41 42.08
N THR A 185 26.88 12.25 41.65
CA THR A 185 27.49 11.27 42.56
C THR A 185 28.81 11.75 43.18
N GLY A 186 29.59 12.54 42.44
CA GLY A 186 30.80 13.17 42.97
C GLY A 186 30.53 14.30 43.97
N SER A 187 29.37 14.96 43.87
CA SER A 187 28.98 16.04 44.78
C SER A 187 28.34 15.58 46.09
N VAL A 188 27.99 14.28 46.22
CA VAL A 188 27.33 13.69 47.41
C VAL A 188 28.35 12.99 48.34
N LYS A 189 29.66 13.20 48.11
CA LYS A 189 30.76 12.63 48.88
C LYS A 189 31.50 13.71 49.66
#